data_AF-G0JR03-F1
#
_entry.id   AF-G0JR03-F1
#
_cell.length_a   1.000
_cell.length_b   1.000
_cell.length_c   1.000
_cell.angle_alpha   90.00
_cell.angle_beta   90.00
_cell.angle_gamma   90.00
#
_symmetry.space_group_name_H-M   'P 1'
#
loop_
_entity.id
_entity.type
_entity.pdbx_description
1 polymer ?
#
loop_
_entity_poly.entity_id
_entity_poly.type
_entity_poly.pdbx_seq_one_letter_code
_entity_poly.pdbx_strand_id
1 'polypeptide(L)'
;MPSADQIRAIRWEEGQLCLLDQRLLPQQETWLKLSDYRAVAVAIRQMVVRGAPAIGITAAYAMALAVSEASTHANWQACLLSAADEIKAARPTAVNLAWATDRQLALARSASTAEQAGAALLQAAHDLLRDDIADNQRMGRYGAELLPAEGGILTHCNTGSLATGGYGTALGVIRAGVSAGKQLHVYVDETRPWLQGARLTAWELQQDGIPFHLNVDSAAAYLMQQGLIHAVIVGADRIAANGDAANKIGTYSLAVLAQYHQIPFYVAAPLSTVDFAMPDGGGIAIEERPAAEVQQCAGHALAPEGVEVRNPAFDVTPASLITAIITERGVARPGFQAALQALAAGHMQA
;
A
#
# COMPACT_ATOMS: atom_id res chain seq x y z
N MET A 1 26.06 1.44 5.89
CA MET A 1 25.47 0.82 4.70
C MET A 1 24.65 1.89 3.97
N PRO A 2 24.52 1.85 2.63
CA PRO A 2 23.60 2.76 1.96
C PRO A 2 22.20 2.63 2.57
N SER A 3 21.48 3.76 2.67
CA SER A 3 20.09 3.78 3.15
C SER A 3 19.27 2.75 2.36
N ALA A 4 18.64 1.80 3.04
CA ALA A 4 17.85 0.72 2.45
C ALA A 4 16.51 1.22 1.87
N ASP A 5 16.49 2.35 1.18
CA ASP A 5 15.31 2.89 0.49
C ASP A 5 15.74 3.93 -0.55
N GLN A 6 16.02 3.45 -1.77
CA GLN A 6 16.40 4.28 -2.92
C GLN A 6 15.24 4.52 -3.90
N ILE A 7 14.10 3.87 -3.69
CA ILE A 7 12.99 3.81 -4.64
C ILE A 7 11.99 4.93 -4.35
N ARG A 8 11.72 5.79 -5.35
CA ARG A 8 10.73 6.87 -5.26
C ARG A 8 9.80 6.80 -6.45
N ALA A 9 8.69 6.06 -6.33
CA ALA A 9 7.75 5.76 -7.42
C ALA A 9 6.88 6.95 -7.86
N ILE A 10 6.77 7.97 -7.00
CA ILE A 10 6.03 9.20 -7.24
C ILE A 10 7.01 10.36 -7.08
N ARG A 11 7.11 11.21 -8.10
CA ARG A 11 7.97 12.40 -8.06
C ARG A 11 7.24 13.58 -8.66
N TRP A 12 7.59 14.77 -8.21
CA TRP A 12 7.17 16.01 -8.84
C TRP A 12 8.41 16.71 -9.38
N GLU A 13 8.50 16.83 -10.70
CA GLU A 13 9.68 17.33 -11.40
C GLU A 13 9.23 18.30 -12.50
N GLU A 14 9.88 19.46 -12.61
CA GLU A 14 9.63 20.42 -13.70
C GLU A 14 8.15 20.84 -13.84
N GLY A 15 7.38 20.83 -12.75
CA GLY A 15 5.95 21.17 -12.75
C GLY A 15 5.04 20.04 -13.22
N GLN A 16 5.55 18.81 -13.31
CA GLN A 16 4.82 17.62 -13.74
C GLN A 16 4.86 16.52 -12.68
N LEU A 17 3.82 15.70 -12.66
CA LEU A 17 3.79 14.47 -11.87
C LEU A 17 4.46 13.35 -12.65
N CYS A 18 5.55 12.82 -12.11
CA CYS A 18 6.27 11.68 -12.66
C CYS A 18 5.88 10.40 -11.89
N LEU A 19 5.34 9.41 -12.61
CA LEU A 19 4.98 8.10 -12.05
C LEU A 19 5.79 6.99 -12.71
N LEU A 20 6.33 6.08 -11.90
CA LEU A 20 6.89 4.83 -12.41
C LEU A 20 5.76 3.91 -12.86
N ASP A 21 5.80 3.43 -14.11
CA ASP A 21 4.81 2.49 -14.63
C ASP A 21 5.03 1.07 -14.08
N GLN A 22 4.39 0.79 -12.95
CA GLN A 22 4.52 -0.49 -12.25
C GLN A 22 3.99 -1.67 -13.06
N ARG A 23 3.23 -1.43 -14.14
CA ARG A 23 2.70 -2.49 -15.00
C ARG A 23 3.78 -3.10 -15.89
N LEU A 24 4.87 -2.39 -16.11
CA LEU A 24 5.98 -2.81 -16.96
C LEU A 24 7.13 -3.44 -16.14
N LEU A 25 7.08 -3.30 -14.81
CA LEU A 25 7.99 -4.01 -13.92
C LEU A 25 7.70 -5.52 -13.92
N PRO A 26 8.75 -6.37 -13.80
CA PRO A 26 10.16 -6.00 -13.61
C PRO A 26 10.96 -5.79 -14.92
N GLN A 27 10.34 -5.96 -16.09
CA GLN A 27 11.06 -6.01 -17.36
C GLN A 27 11.55 -4.63 -17.82
N GLN A 28 10.80 -3.57 -17.54
CA GLN A 28 11.13 -2.22 -17.99
C GLN A 28 10.82 -1.19 -16.91
N GLU A 29 11.78 -0.31 -16.64
CA GLU A 29 11.60 0.86 -15.79
C GLU A 29 11.25 2.07 -16.67
N THR A 30 9.96 2.40 -16.76
CA THR A 30 9.46 3.53 -17.58
C THR A 30 8.75 4.56 -16.71
N TRP A 31 9.08 5.83 -16.92
CA TRP A 31 8.51 6.97 -16.20
C TRP A 31 7.50 7.72 -17.08
N LEU A 32 6.28 7.87 -16.58
CA LEU A 32 5.26 8.71 -17.21
C LEU A 32 5.33 10.12 -16.63
N LYS A 33 5.51 11.13 -17.49
CA LYS A 33 5.42 12.54 -17.12
C LYS A 33 4.01 13.05 -17.40
N LEU A 34 3.29 13.46 -16.36
CA LEU A 34 1.87 13.80 -16.41
C LEU A 34 1.65 15.26 -15.99
N SER A 35 1.05 16.04 -16.89
CA SER A 35 0.71 17.46 -16.66
C SER A 35 -0.80 17.75 -16.74
N ASP A 36 -1.62 16.71 -16.89
CA ASP A 36 -3.08 16.78 -16.98
C ASP A 36 -3.69 15.80 -15.96
N TYR A 37 -4.63 16.28 -15.16
CA TYR A 37 -5.27 15.47 -14.11
C TYR A 37 -6.06 14.29 -14.68
N ARG A 38 -6.57 14.40 -15.92
CA ARG A 38 -7.30 13.31 -16.59
C ARG A 38 -6.36 12.17 -16.94
N ALA A 39 -5.16 12.49 -17.43
CA ALA A 39 -4.10 11.51 -17.65
C ALA A 39 -3.67 10.83 -16.33
N VAL A 40 -3.64 11.57 -15.21
CA VAL A 40 -3.40 10.99 -13.88
C VAL A 40 -4.53 10.06 -13.45
N ALA A 41 -5.80 10.43 -13.66
CA ALA A 41 -6.95 9.57 -13.38
C ALA A 41 -6.91 8.27 -14.21
N VAL A 42 -6.51 8.35 -15.48
CA VAL A 42 -6.26 7.18 -16.33
C VAL A 42 -5.12 6.31 -15.76
N ALA A 43 -4.00 6.92 -15.36
CA ALA A 43 -2.87 6.20 -14.76
C ALA A 43 -3.29 5.42 -13.49
N ILE A 44 -4.09 6.05 -12.62
CA ILE A 44 -4.68 5.40 -11.43
C ILE A 44 -5.59 4.24 -11.84
N ARG A 45 -6.51 4.45 -12.78
CA ARG A 45 -7.47 3.43 -13.26
C ARG A 45 -6.76 2.22 -13.86
N GLN A 46 -5.71 2.46 -14.64
CA GLN A 46 -4.95 1.40 -15.31
C GLN A 46 -3.91 0.73 -14.40
N MET A 47 -3.79 1.15 -13.13
CA MET A 47 -2.81 0.63 -12.17
C MET A 47 -1.35 0.88 -12.57
N VAL A 48 -1.06 2.01 -13.22
CA VAL A 48 0.32 2.55 -13.34
C VAL A 48 0.91 2.72 -11.94
N VAL A 49 0.10 3.26 -11.04
CA VAL A 49 0.37 3.37 -9.61
C VAL A 49 -0.66 2.54 -8.83
N ARG A 50 -0.21 1.87 -7.78
CA ARG A 50 -1.05 1.05 -6.90
C ARG A 50 -0.59 1.14 -5.45
N GLY A 51 -1.40 0.60 -4.55
CA GLY A 51 -1.21 0.76 -3.10
C GLY A 51 -2.00 1.97 -2.60
N ALA A 52 -2.72 1.77 -1.49
CA ALA A 52 -3.69 2.75 -1.04
C ALA A 52 -3.06 4.13 -0.76
N PRO A 53 -1.88 4.23 -0.10
CA PRO A 53 -1.25 5.53 0.12
C PRO A 53 -0.74 6.18 -1.18
N ALA A 54 -0.09 5.42 -2.05
CA ALA A 54 0.42 5.92 -3.33
C ALA A 54 -0.70 6.49 -4.24
N ILE A 55 -1.87 5.84 -4.26
CA ILE A 55 -3.05 6.32 -4.99
C ILE A 55 -3.56 7.64 -4.39
N GLY A 56 -3.63 7.76 -3.07
CA GLY A 56 -4.04 9.00 -2.40
C GLY A 56 -3.10 10.17 -2.70
N ILE A 57 -1.78 9.95 -2.59
CA ILE A 57 -0.77 10.96 -2.94
C ILE A 57 -0.89 11.38 -4.40
N THR A 58 -1.05 10.42 -5.31
CA THR A 58 -1.22 10.67 -6.75
C THR A 58 -2.48 11.51 -7.02
N ALA A 59 -3.59 11.22 -6.33
CA ALA A 59 -4.82 12.00 -6.43
C ALA A 59 -4.65 13.43 -5.88
N ALA A 60 -3.87 13.62 -4.83
CA ALA A 60 -3.57 14.94 -4.29
C ALA A 60 -2.80 15.80 -5.32
N TYR A 61 -1.85 15.22 -6.06
CA TYR A 61 -1.19 15.89 -7.18
C TYR A 61 -2.13 16.14 -8.36
N ALA A 62 -3.03 15.19 -8.68
CA ALA A 62 -4.04 15.39 -9.71
C ALA A 62 -4.93 16.60 -9.42
N MET A 63 -5.32 16.80 -8.16
CA MET A 63 -6.09 17.99 -7.73
C MET A 63 -5.30 19.29 -7.91
N ALA A 64 -3.98 19.29 -7.65
CA ALA A 64 -3.12 20.45 -7.89
C ALA A 64 -2.99 20.78 -9.39
N LEU A 65 -2.91 19.77 -10.26
CA LEU A 65 -2.97 19.96 -11.71
C LEU A 65 -4.33 20.48 -12.17
N ALA A 66 -5.43 19.95 -11.62
CA ALA A 66 -6.78 20.34 -11.98
C ALA A 66 -7.07 21.82 -11.67
N VAL A 67 -6.64 22.32 -10.50
CA VAL A 67 -6.86 23.74 -10.15
C VAL A 67 -5.99 24.68 -10.99
N SER A 68 -4.79 24.23 -11.41
CA SER A 68 -3.94 24.97 -12.34
C SER A 68 -4.65 25.18 -13.69
N GLU A 69 -5.25 24.12 -14.26
CA GLU A 69 -6.07 24.22 -15.47
C GLU A 69 -7.30 25.12 -15.27
N ALA A 70 -8.03 24.89 -14.16
CA ALA A 70 -9.24 25.63 -13.83
C ALA A 70 -9.03 27.13 -13.60
N SER A 71 -7.79 27.57 -13.30
CA SER A 71 -7.45 28.97 -13.03
C SER A 71 -7.78 29.94 -14.16
N THR A 72 -7.93 29.42 -15.38
CA THR A 72 -8.32 30.18 -16.57
C THR A 72 -9.83 30.46 -16.65
N HIS A 73 -10.64 29.84 -15.80
CA HIS A 73 -12.09 29.97 -15.78
C HIS A 73 -12.58 30.90 -14.66
N ALA A 74 -13.60 31.72 -14.97
CA ALA A 74 -14.23 32.61 -13.99
C ALA A 74 -14.83 31.87 -12.79
N ASN A 75 -15.31 30.64 -12.99
CA ASN A 75 -15.82 29.76 -11.93
C ASN A 75 -14.91 28.53 -11.74
N TRP A 76 -13.65 28.78 -11.41
CA TRP A 76 -12.64 27.74 -11.19
C TRP A 76 -13.06 26.71 -10.12
N GLN A 77 -13.86 27.11 -9.11
CA GLN A 77 -14.34 26.21 -8.06
C GLN A 77 -15.28 25.12 -8.61
N ALA A 78 -16.20 25.47 -9.52
CA ALA A 78 -17.07 24.50 -10.15
C ALA A 78 -16.28 23.53 -11.05
N CYS A 79 -15.28 24.04 -11.78
CA CYS A 79 -14.35 23.21 -12.56
C CYS A 79 -13.58 22.23 -11.67
N LEU A 80 -13.07 22.69 -10.53
CA LEU A 80 -12.33 21.85 -9.57
C LEU A 80 -13.22 20.77 -8.94
N LEU A 81 -14.49 21.08 -8.64
CA LEU A 81 -15.46 20.08 -8.16
C LEU A 81 -15.68 18.98 -9.21
N SER A 82 -15.88 19.36 -10.47
CA SER A 82 -16.03 18.38 -11.56
C SER A 82 -14.78 17.51 -11.73
N ALA A 83 -13.59 18.09 -11.62
CA ALA A 83 -12.34 17.34 -11.70
C ALA A 83 -12.19 16.36 -10.53
N ALA A 84 -12.60 16.75 -9.33
CA ALA A 84 -12.59 15.87 -8.16
C ALA A 84 -13.48 14.64 -8.35
N ASP A 85 -14.67 14.81 -8.94
CA ASP A 85 -15.57 13.70 -9.25
C ASP A 85 -14.94 12.74 -10.26
N GLU A 86 -14.28 13.25 -11.31
CA GLU A 86 -13.56 12.44 -12.30
C GLU A 86 -12.38 11.67 -11.68
N ILE A 87 -11.59 12.32 -10.83
CA ILE A 87 -10.47 11.69 -10.12
C ILE A 87 -10.99 10.56 -9.23
N LYS A 88 -12.05 10.78 -8.44
CA LYS A 88 -12.66 9.74 -7.59
C LYS A 88 -13.24 8.58 -8.40
N ALA A 89 -13.81 8.87 -9.56
CA ALA A 89 -14.35 7.87 -10.47
C ALA A 89 -13.26 6.97 -11.10
N ALA A 90 -11.98 7.33 -11.00
CA ALA A 90 -10.88 6.49 -11.48
C ALA A 90 -10.90 5.09 -10.83
N ARG A 91 -11.15 5.02 -9.51
CA ARG A 91 -11.28 3.77 -8.74
C ARG A 91 -12.22 3.99 -7.53
N PRO A 92 -13.55 3.85 -7.69
CA PRO A 92 -14.54 4.22 -6.67
C PRO A 92 -14.40 3.49 -5.31
N THR A 93 -13.79 2.31 -5.29
CA THR A 93 -13.56 1.51 -4.08
C THR A 93 -12.30 1.93 -3.30
N ALA A 94 -11.45 2.79 -3.86
CA ALA A 94 -10.21 3.23 -3.23
C ALA A 94 -10.49 4.36 -2.22
N VAL A 95 -10.59 4.03 -0.93
CA VAL A 95 -10.91 5.01 0.12
C VAL A 95 -9.87 6.14 0.22
N ASN A 96 -8.58 5.82 0.12
CA ASN A 96 -7.49 6.80 0.18
C ASN A 96 -7.52 7.80 -1.00
N LEU A 97 -8.03 7.37 -2.16
CA LEU A 97 -8.27 8.24 -3.32
C LEU A 97 -9.29 9.32 -2.94
N ALA A 98 -10.48 8.89 -2.49
CA ALA A 98 -11.56 9.78 -2.10
C ALA A 98 -11.14 10.71 -0.96
N TRP A 99 -10.52 10.16 0.09
CA TRP A 99 -10.01 10.92 1.23
C TRP A 99 -9.03 12.02 0.82
N ALA A 100 -8.03 11.71 -0.01
CA ALA A 100 -7.03 12.69 -0.43
C ALA A 100 -7.66 13.78 -1.32
N THR A 101 -8.55 13.40 -2.23
CA THR A 101 -9.31 14.35 -3.05
C THR A 101 -10.19 15.27 -2.21
N ASP A 102 -10.92 14.73 -1.23
CA ASP A 102 -11.79 15.52 -0.34
C ASP A 102 -11.00 16.48 0.55
N ARG A 103 -9.83 16.05 1.04
CA ARG A 103 -8.92 16.91 1.79
C ARG A 103 -8.45 18.10 0.93
N GLN A 104 -8.11 17.87 -0.33
CA GLN A 104 -7.73 18.94 -1.27
C GLN A 104 -8.90 19.89 -1.58
N LEU A 105 -10.11 19.36 -1.78
CA LEU A 105 -11.30 20.19 -1.96
C LEU A 105 -11.58 21.09 -0.76
N ALA A 106 -11.45 20.54 0.46
CA ALA A 106 -11.63 21.32 1.68
C ALA A 106 -10.62 22.47 1.78
N LEU A 107 -9.35 22.21 1.42
CA LEU A 107 -8.31 23.24 1.37
C LEU A 107 -8.63 24.31 0.31
N ALA A 108 -9.06 23.91 -0.89
CA ALA A 108 -9.40 24.84 -1.96
C ALA A 108 -10.53 25.80 -1.59
N ARG A 109 -11.52 25.36 -0.79
CA ARG A 109 -12.63 26.20 -0.31
C ARG A 109 -12.17 27.38 0.56
N SER A 110 -10.99 27.29 1.17
CA SER A 110 -10.43 28.36 2.00
C SER A 110 -9.67 29.42 1.19
N ALA A 111 -9.38 29.17 -0.09
CA ALA A 111 -8.64 30.06 -0.96
C ALA A 111 -9.55 31.09 -1.65
N SER A 112 -9.06 32.33 -1.80
CA SER A 112 -9.81 33.41 -2.46
C SER A 112 -9.64 33.38 -3.99
N THR A 113 -8.51 32.88 -4.48
CA THR A 113 -8.19 32.80 -5.90
C THR A 113 -7.72 31.41 -6.30
N ALA A 114 -7.85 31.06 -7.59
CA ALA A 114 -7.35 29.79 -8.13
C ALA A 114 -5.83 29.65 -7.97
N GLU A 115 -5.08 30.75 -8.05
CA GLU A 115 -3.63 30.75 -7.85
C GLU A 115 -3.25 30.39 -6.39
N GLN A 116 -3.94 31.00 -5.42
CA GLN A 116 -3.78 30.64 -4.00
C GLN A 116 -4.15 29.19 -3.74
N ALA A 117 -5.25 28.72 -4.34
CA ALA A 117 -5.68 27.33 -4.24
C ALA A 117 -4.63 26.38 -4.87
N GLY A 118 -4.08 26.73 -6.03
CA GLY A 118 -3.03 25.96 -6.71
C GLY A 118 -1.78 25.80 -5.86
N ALA A 119 -1.26 26.90 -5.31
CA ALA A 119 -0.11 26.84 -4.42
C ALA A 119 -0.39 26.00 -3.16
N ALA A 120 -1.56 26.19 -2.54
CA ALA A 120 -1.94 25.44 -1.34
C ALA A 120 -2.12 23.94 -1.61
N LEU A 121 -2.79 23.57 -2.69
CA LEU A 121 -3.03 22.16 -3.06
C LEU A 121 -1.72 21.46 -3.43
N LEU A 122 -0.83 22.12 -4.17
CA LEU A 122 0.47 21.55 -4.51
C LEU A 122 1.32 21.34 -3.26
N GLN A 123 1.39 22.34 -2.37
CA GLN A 123 2.10 22.21 -1.10
C GLN A 123 1.52 21.09 -0.23
N ALA A 124 0.19 20.97 -0.15
CA ALA A 124 -0.46 19.89 0.59
C ALA A 124 -0.18 18.50 -0.01
N ALA A 125 -0.02 18.38 -1.34
CA ALA A 125 0.39 17.14 -1.99
C ALA A 125 1.85 16.77 -1.68
N HIS A 126 2.75 17.76 -1.66
CA HIS A 126 4.14 17.57 -1.21
C HIS A 126 4.22 17.16 0.26
N ASP A 127 3.45 17.83 1.11
CA ASP A 127 3.37 17.52 2.54
C ASP A 127 2.85 16.10 2.73
N LEU A 128 1.79 15.71 2.02
CA LEU A 128 1.25 14.35 2.09
C LEU A 128 2.27 13.29 1.69
N LEU A 129 3.03 13.52 0.61
CA LEU A 129 4.10 12.61 0.18
C LEU A 129 5.21 12.50 1.24
N ARG A 130 5.67 13.64 1.77
CA ARG A 130 6.73 13.68 2.80
C ARG A 130 6.27 12.99 4.08
N ASP A 131 5.07 13.30 4.53
CA ASP A 131 4.51 12.79 5.78
C ASP A 131 4.30 11.28 5.67
N ASP A 132 3.79 10.77 4.53
CA ASP A 132 3.68 9.32 4.27
C ASP A 132 5.04 8.59 4.40
N ILE A 133 6.10 9.15 3.79
CA ILE A 133 7.45 8.58 3.91
C ILE A 133 7.91 8.58 5.38
N ALA A 134 7.71 9.68 6.09
CA ALA A 134 8.10 9.79 7.50
C ALA A 134 7.31 8.82 8.39
N ASP A 135 6.05 8.57 8.08
CA ASP A 135 5.15 7.66 8.78
C ASP A 135 5.57 6.20 8.55
N ASN A 136 5.85 5.84 7.29
CA ASN A 136 6.40 4.54 6.91
C ASN A 136 7.75 4.26 7.59
N GLN A 137 8.62 5.27 7.71
CA GLN A 137 9.88 5.14 8.44
C GLN A 137 9.69 4.94 9.95
N ARG A 138 8.73 5.63 10.57
CA ARG A 138 8.38 5.43 12.00
C ARG A 138 7.84 4.02 12.23
N MET A 139 6.87 3.61 11.41
CA MET A 139 6.30 2.26 11.43
C MET A 139 7.38 1.20 11.24
N GLY A 140 8.30 1.43 10.29
CA GLY A 140 9.44 0.56 10.06
C GLY A 140 10.29 0.35 11.31
N ARG A 141 10.63 1.44 12.02
CA ARG A 141 11.41 1.38 13.26
C ARG A 141 10.70 0.60 14.36
N TYR A 142 9.42 0.88 14.62
CA TYR A 142 8.64 0.14 15.62
C TYR A 142 8.53 -1.35 15.29
N GLY A 143 8.30 -1.68 14.02
CA GLY A 143 8.20 -3.07 13.58
C GLY A 143 9.53 -3.82 13.61
N ALA A 144 10.64 -3.14 13.35
CA ALA A 144 11.98 -3.76 13.32
C ALA A 144 12.35 -4.37 14.69
N GLU A 145 11.88 -3.79 15.79
CA GLU A 145 12.06 -4.33 17.15
C GLU A 145 11.42 -5.70 17.34
N LEU A 146 10.36 -6.02 16.58
CA LEU A 146 9.62 -7.29 16.65
C LEU A 146 10.23 -8.40 15.77
N LEU A 147 11.06 -8.02 14.79
CA LEU A 147 11.73 -8.99 13.92
C LEU A 147 12.85 -9.73 14.66
N PRO A 148 13.17 -10.98 14.31
CA PRO A 148 14.32 -11.69 14.85
C PRO A 148 15.64 -10.96 14.55
N ALA A 149 16.70 -11.25 15.30
CA ALA A 149 18.04 -10.74 15.01
C ALA A 149 18.62 -11.33 13.72
N GLU A 150 18.32 -12.60 13.47
CA GLU A 150 18.66 -13.36 12.26
C GLU A 150 17.52 -14.30 11.90
N GLY A 151 17.29 -14.54 10.60
CA GLY A 151 16.33 -15.55 10.16
C GLY A 151 15.45 -15.13 8.99
N GLY A 152 14.55 -16.04 8.61
CA GLY A 152 13.65 -15.86 7.47
C GLY A 152 12.39 -15.07 7.79
N ILE A 153 12.08 -14.07 6.97
CA ILE A 153 10.84 -13.29 7.04
C ILE A 153 9.99 -13.61 5.81
N LEU A 154 8.78 -14.13 5.99
CA LEU A 154 7.85 -14.32 4.87
C LEU A 154 6.97 -13.08 4.69
N THR A 155 6.78 -12.66 3.44
CA THR A 155 5.89 -11.55 3.09
C THR A 155 5.04 -11.89 1.86
N HIS A 156 3.95 -11.15 1.70
CA HIS A 156 2.92 -11.41 0.71
C HIS A 156 2.45 -10.11 0.06
N CYS A 157 2.14 -10.16 -1.23
CA CYS A 157 1.84 -9.00 -2.08
C CYS A 157 3.04 -8.04 -2.22
N ASN A 158 2.73 -6.75 -2.36
CA ASN A 158 3.70 -5.66 -2.40
C ASN A 158 3.19 -4.50 -1.55
N THR A 159 3.94 -4.24 -0.49
CA THR A 159 3.68 -3.24 0.54
C THR A 159 4.97 -2.47 0.83
N GLY A 160 5.72 -2.21 -0.25
CA GLY A 160 7.00 -1.50 -0.26
C GLY A 160 6.88 -0.05 -0.70
N SER A 161 8.01 0.51 -1.11
CA SER A 161 8.12 1.90 -1.59
C SER A 161 7.25 2.17 -2.81
N LEU A 162 7.02 1.16 -3.67
CA LEU A 162 6.12 1.22 -4.82
C LEU A 162 4.65 1.35 -4.43
N ALA A 163 4.26 0.86 -3.24
CA ALA A 163 2.87 0.88 -2.78
C ALA A 163 2.52 2.14 -1.95
N THR A 164 3.52 2.96 -1.62
CA THR A 164 3.36 4.16 -0.78
C THR A 164 4.07 5.37 -1.41
N GLY A 165 4.22 6.47 -0.67
CA GLY A 165 5.07 7.59 -1.08
C GLY A 165 6.57 7.24 -1.13
N GLY A 166 6.96 6.15 -0.45
CA GLY A 166 8.32 5.65 -0.34
C GLY A 166 8.50 4.88 0.96
N TYR A 167 9.61 4.16 1.08
CA TYR A 167 9.95 3.25 2.19
C TYR A 167 9.06 1.99 2.32
N GLY A 168 7.74 2.17 2.28
CA GLY A 168 6.74 1.10 2.42
C GLY A 168 6.37 0.76 3.86
N THR A 169 5.39 -0.13 4.03
CA THR A 169 4.91 -0.57 5.35
C THR A 169 5.63 -1.84 5.80
N ALA A 170 5.19 -3.03 5.37
CA ALA A 170 5.84 -4.29 5.75
C ALA A 170 7.27 -4.39 5.23
N LEU A 171 7.53 -3.96 3.98
CA LEU A 171 8.91 -3.88 3.51
C LEU A 171 9.68 -2.75 4.21
N GLY A 172 9.00 -1.68 4.63
CA GLY A 172 9.61 -0.64 5.49
C GLY A 172 10.14 -1.19 6.80
N VAL A 173 9.39 -2.10 7.44
CA VAL A 173 9.83 -2.82 8.64
C VAL A 173 11.04 -3.71 8.36
N ILE A 174 11.06 -4.41 7.23
CA ILE A 174 12.23 -5.21 6.79
C ILE A 174 13.44 -4.30 6.54
N ARG A 175 13.28 -3.20 5.79
CA ARG A 175 14.33 -2.21 5.51
C ARG A 175 14.90 -1.62 6.80
N ALA A 176 14.04 -1.29 7.76
CA ALA A 176 14.45 -0.81 9.07
C ALA A 176 15.25 -1.87 9.84
N GLY A 177 14.80 -3.13 9.82
CA GLY A 177 15.51 -4.25 10.44
C GLY A 177 16.91 -4.47 9.86
N VAL A 178 17.04 -4.50 8.52
CA VAL A 178 18.33 -4.62 7.83
C VAL A 178 19.23 -3.41 8.13
N SER A 179 18.67 -2.20 8.11
CA SER A 179 19.39 -0.97 8.44
C SER A 179 19.90 -0.95 9.90
N ALA A 180 19.18 -1.62 10.80
CA ALA A 180 19.58 -1.83 12.19
C ALA A 180 20.59 -2.98 12.39
N GLY A 181 21.06 -3.61 11.30
CA GLY A 181 22.08 -4.67 11.32
C GLY A 181 21.55 -6.09 11.53
N LYS A 182 20.22 -6.31 11.43
CA LYS A 182 19.65 -7.66 11.50
C LYS A 182 19.97 -8.45 10.23
N GLN A 183 20.26 -9.74 10.39
CA GLN A 183 20.59 -10.66 9.30
C GLN A 183 19.34 -11.38 8.81
N LEU A 184 18.54 -10.65 8.03
CA LEU A 184 17.24 -11.11 7.56
C LEU A 184 17.34 -11.70 6.14
N HIS A 185 16.64 -12.79 5.90
CA HIS A 185 16.42 -13.34 4.55
C HIS A 185 14.93 -13.31 4.23
N VAL A 186 14.52 -12.64 3.15
CA VAL A 186 13.10 -12.49 2.84
C VAL A 186 12.61 -13.65 1.96
N TYR A 187 11.45 -14.22 2.29
CA TYR A 187 10.72 -15.17 1.45
C TYR A 187 9.50 -14.43 0.90
N VAL A 188 9.48 -14.29 -0.42
CA VAL A 188 8.49 -13.50 -1.14
C VAL A 188 7.55 -14.46 -1.85
N ASP A 189 6.29 -14.49 -1.43
CA ASP A 189 5.25 -15.16 -2.18
C ASP A 189 5.02 -14.44 -3.51
N GLU A 190 4.97 -15.15 -4.63
CA GLU A 190 4.78 -14.54 -5.96
C GLU A 190 3.49 -13.71 -6.04
N THR A 191 2.48 -14.09 -5.25
CA THR A 191 1.18 -13.43 -5.07
C THR A 191 0.32 -13.45 -6.32
N ARG A 192 -0.22 -14.61 -6.67
CA ARG A 192 -1.21 -14.75 -7.75
C ARG A 192 -2.53 -14.03 -7.40
N PRO A 193 -3.33 -13.66 -8.41
CA PRO A 193 -3.06 -13.83 -9.84
C PRO A 193 -2.16 -12.75 -10.46
N TRP A 194 -2.03 -11.58 -9.84
CA TRP A 194 -1.38 -10.42 -10.47
C TRP A 194 0.16 -10.44 -10.39
N LEU A 195 0.71 -11.33 -9.57
CA LEU A 195 2.14 -11.55 -9.38
C LEU A 195 2.87 -10.38 -8.72
N GLN A 196 2.28 -9.82 -7.66
CA GLN A 196 2.78 -8.59 -7.05
C GLN A 196 4.10 -8.82 -6.30
N GLY A 197 4.23 -9.96 -5.64
CA GLY A 197 5.48 -10.32 -4.99
C GLY A 197 6.59 -10.60 -6.00
N ALA A 198 6.29 -11.36 -7.07
CA ALA A 198 7.27 -11.68 -8.10
C ALA A 198 7.70 -10.44 -8.91
N ARG A 199 6.77 -9.54 -9.22
CA ARG A 199 7.05 -8.41 -10.12
C ARG A 199 7.55 -7.17 -9.42
N LEU A 200 7.01 -6.89 -8.23
CA LEU A 200 7.23 -5.63 -7.53
C LEU A 200 8.12 -5.86 -6.30
N THR A 201 7.71 -6.71 -5.36
CA THR A 201 8.47 -6.93 -4.12
C THR A 201 9.87 -7.46 -4.38
N ALA A 202 10.00 -8.51 -5.21
CA ALA A 202 11.30 -9.04 -5.61
C ALA A 202 12.17 -7.98 -6.31
N TRP A 203 11.56 -7.17 -7.18
CA TRP A 203 12.28 -6.09 -7.87
C TRP A 203 12.81 -5.04 -6.87
N GLU A 204 11.98 -4.58 -5.93
CA GLU A 204 12.41 -3.61 -4.92
C GLU A 204 13.51 -4.16 -4.03
N LEU A 205 13.35 -5.37 -3.48
CA LEU A 205 14.36 -6.00 -2.64
C LEU A 205 15.70 -6.17 -3.37
N GLN A 206 15.66 -6.47 -4.68
CA GLN A 206 16.85 -6.53 -5.52
C GLN A 206 17.53 -5.16 -5.66
N GLN A 207 16.77 -4.06 -5.87
CA GLN A 207 17.34 -2.71 -5.93
C GLN A 207 18.02 -2.31 -4.61
N ASP A 208 17.46 -2.74 -3.49
CA ASP A 208 18.00 -2.41 -2.16
C ASP A 208 19.10 -3.36 -1.68
N GLY A 209 19.39 -4.43 -2.43
CA GLY A 209 20.39 -5.44 -2.06
C GLY A 209 19.99 -6.26 -0.82
N ILE A 210 18.69 -6.40 -0.55
CA ILE A 210 18.19 -7.22 0.57
C ILE A 210 18.10 -8.68 0.11
N PRO A 211 18.73 -9.65 0.80
CA PRO A 211 18.66 -11.06 0.42
C PRO A 211 17.23 -11.61 0.43
N PHE A 212 16.84 -12.29 -0.64
CA PHE A 212 15.51 -12.89 -0.74
C PHE A 212 15.46 -14.15 -1.60
N HIS A 213 14.41 -14.95 -1.42
CA HIS A 213 13.94 -15.96 -2.35
C HIS A 213 12.52 -15.65 -2.80
N LEU A 214 12.23 -15.85 -4.08
CA LEU A 214 10.88 -15.85 -4.62
C LEU A 214 10.32 -17.27 -4.56
N ASN A 215 9.13 -17.45 -4.00
CA ASN A 215 8.45 -18.73 -3.92
C ASN A 215 7.01 -18.62 -4.44
N VAL A 216 6.47 -19.74 -4.93
CA VAL A 216 5.03 -19.83 -5.22
C VAL A 216 4.24 -19.74 -3.92
N ASP A 217 3.02 -19.22 -3.97
CA ASP A 217 2.17 -19.01 -2.78
C ASP A 217 1.96 -20.32 -1.99
N SER A 218 1.80 -21.44 -2.70
CA SER A 218 1.58 -22.77 -2.10
C SER A 218 2.80 -23.36 -1.39
N ALA A 219 4.00 -22.77 -1.56
CA ALA A 219 5.22 -23.25 -0.90
C ALA A 219 5.32 -22.77 0.56
N ALA A 220 4.53 -21.76 0.96
CA ALA A 220 4.63 -21.14 2.28
C ALA A 220 4.58 -22.15 3.44
N ALA A 221 3.61 -23.08 3.42
CA ALA A 221 3.48 -24.11 4.45
C ALA A 221 4.71 -25.02 4.55
N TYR A 222 5.29 -25.39 3.40
CA TYR A 222 6.48 -26.24 3.37
C TYR A 222 7.72 -25.50 3.90
N LEU A 223 7.89 -24.22 3.55
CA LEU A 223 8.97 -23.37 4.07
C LEU A 223 8.84 -23.16 5.59
N MET A 224 7.63 -22.98 6.10
CA MET A 224 7.36 -22.94 7.54
C MET A 224 7.66 -24.28 8.21
N GLN A 225 7.26 -25.41 7.61
CA GLN A 225 7.55 -26.76 8.11
C GLN A 225 9.06 -27.04 8.21
N GLN A 226 9.86 -26.51 7.28
CA GLN A 226 11.32 -26.64 7.29
C GLN A 226 12.00 -25.75 8.36
N GLY A 227 11.25 -24.90 9.08
CA GLY A 227 11.81 -23.96 10.05
C GLY A 227 12.57 -22.80 9.41
N LEU A 228 12.34 -22.51 8.12
CA LEU A 228 13.00 -21.42 7.43
C LEU A 228 12.37 -20.06 7.77
N ILE A 229 11.08 -20.04 8.10
CA ILE A 229 10.32 -18.83 8.39
C ILE A 229 10.24 -18.61 9.90
N HIS A 230 10.63 -17.42 10.36
CA HIS A 230 10.71 -17.03 11.76
C HIS A 230 9.71 -15.92 12.11
N ALA A 231 9.22 -15.18 11.11
CA ALA A 231 8.09 -14.27 11.24
C ALA A 231 7.41 -14.11 9.87
N VAL A 232 6.10 -13.84 9.89
CA VAL A 232 5.35 -13.39 8.72
C VAL A 232 5.02 -11.92 8.92
N ILE A 233 5.25 -11.09 7.91
CA ILE A 233 4.82 -9.69 7.91
C ILE A 233 4.18 -9.29 6.59
N VAL A 234 2.98 -8.73 6.70
CA VAL A 234 2.15 -8.29 5.57
C VAL A 234 1.65 -6.87 5.79
N GLY A 235 1.14 -6.24 4.75
CA GLY A 235 0.37 -4.99 4.90
C GLY A 235 -1.12 -5.24 5.18
N ALA A 236 -1.92 -4.20 5.00
CA ALA A 236 -3.37 -4.29 4.98
C ALA A 236 -3.96 -3.24 4.03
N ASP A 237 -5.12 -3.56 3.45
CA ASP A 237 -5.94 -2.63 2.67
C ASP A 237 -7.02 -1.97 3.54
N ARG A 238 -7.51 -2.68 4.56
CA ARG A 238 -8.41 -2.15 5.58
C ARG A 238 -8.28 -2.94 6.88
N ILE A 239 -8.35 -2.26 8.02
CA ILE A 239 -8.41 -2.90 9.34
C ILE A 239 -9.69 -2.43 10.04
N ALA A 240 -10.53 -3.35 10.48
CA ALA A 240 -11.73 -3.03 11.26
C ALA A 240 -11.36 -2.65 12.71
N ALA A 241 -12.29 -2.05 13.44
CA ALA A 241 -12.07 -1.60 14.81
C ALA A 241 -11.64 -2.73 15.76
N ASN A 242 -12.11 -3.96 15.57
CA ASN A 242 -11.70 -5.13 16.37
C ASN A 242 -10.30 -5.66 16.03
N GLY A 243 -9.66 -5.16 14.97
CA GLY A 243 -8.35 -5.61 14.47
C GLY A 243 -8.40 -6.61 13.32
N ASP A 244 -9.57 -7.05 12.85
CA ASP A 244 -9.67 -7.89 11.66
C ASP A 244 -9.09 -7.13 10.46
N ALA A 245 -8.16 -7.76 9.74
CA ALA A 245 -7.42 -7.12 8.67
C ALA A 245 -7.77 -7.74 7.32
N ALA A 246 -8.31 -6.94 6.42
CA ALA A 246 -8.39 -7.30 5.01
C ALA A 246 -7.09 -6.97 4.29
N ASN A 247 -6.56 -7.95 3.57
CA ASN A 247 -5.36 -7.81 2.75
C ASN A 247 -5.45 -8.73 1.54
N LYS A 248 -4.44 -8.70 0.67
CA LYS A 248 -4.36 -9.51 -0.55
C LYS A 248 -4.72 -10.98 -0.30
N ILE A 249 -5.54 -11.55 -1.20
CA ILE A 249 -5.92 -12.97 -1.18
C ILE A 249 -4.69 -13.86 -1.00
N GLY A 250 -4.76 -14.79 -0.05
CA GLY A 250 -3.64 -15.59 0.45
C GLY A 250 -3.20 -15.20 1.87
N THR A 251 -3.47 -13.96 2.30
CA THR A 251 -3.05 -13.47 3.62
C THR A 251 -3.68 -14.27 4.77
N TYR A 252 -4.98 -14.54 4.71
CA TYR A 252 -5.66 -15.37 5.69
C TYR A 252 -5.07 -16.79 5.76
N SER A 253 -4.75 -17.39 4.61
CA SER A 253 -4.09 -18.70 4.56
C SER A 253 -2.74 -18.66 5.28
N LEU A 254 -1.94 -17.63 5.05
CA LEU A 254 -0.66 -17.46 5.74
C LEU A 254 -0.83 -17.29 7.26
N ALA A 255 -1.86 -16.57 7.71
CA ALA A 255 -2.13 -16.40 9.13
C ALA A 255 -2.51 -17.71 9.81
N VAL A 256 -3.33 -18.54 9.15
CA VAL A 256 -3.67 -19.89 9.63
C VAL A 256 -2.43 -20.79 9.71
N LEU A 257 -1.59 -20.77 8.67
CA LEU A 257 -0.34 -21.54 8.65
C LEU A 257 0.65 -21.06 9.72
N ALA A 258 0.80 -19.75 9.88
CA ALA A 258 1.66 -19.16 10.90
C ALA A 258 1.21 -19.57 12.30
N GLN A 259 -0.10 -19.55 12.59
CA GLN A 259 -0.63 -20.03 13.87
C GLN A 259 -0.32 -21.52 14.09
N TYR A 260 -0.53 -22.37 13.08
CA TYR A 260 -0.24 -23.81 13.16
C TYR A 260 1.24 -24.09 13.47
N HIS A 261 2.14 -23.34 12.82
CA HIS A 261 3.59 -23.46 13.00
C HIS A 261 4.16 -22.62 14.14
N GLN A 262 3.31 -21.92 14.92
CA GLN A 262 3.72 -21.05 16.04
C GLN A 262 4.68 -19.92 15.61
N ILE A 263 4.49 -19.40 14.41
CA ILE A 263 5.25 -18.29 13.85
C ILE A 263 4.48 -16.98 14.09
N PRO A 264 5.12 -15.91 14.59
CA PRO A 264 4.44 -14.63 14.76
C PRO A 264 3.99 -14.05 13.42
N PHE A 265 2.74 -13.59 13.38
CA PHE A 265 2.10 -12.99 12.21
C PHE A 265 1.82 -11.51 12.47
N TYR A 266 2.50 -10.64 11.74
CA TYR A 266 2.43 -9.19 11.90
C TYR A 266 1.74 -8.52 10.73
N VAL A 267 0.92 -7.52 11.03
CA VAL A 267 0.33 -6.62 10.04
C VAL A 267 0.97 -5.24 10.20
N ALA A 268 1.54 -4.68 9.15
CA ALA A 268 2.12 -3.33 9.15
C ALA A 268 1.29 -2.41 8.25
N ALA A 269 0.56 -1.49 8.87
CA ALA A 269 -0.30 -0.54 8.17
C ALA A 269 -0.45 0.77 8.96
N PRO A 270 -0.60 1.92 8.27
CA PRO A 270 -0.79 3.19 8.96
C PRO A 270 -2.17 3.23 9.64
N LEU A 271 -2.33 4.08 10.65
CA LEU A 271 -3.63 4.26 11.31
C LEU A 271 -4.73 4.74 10.36
N SER A 272 -4.36 5.39 9.24
CA SER A 272 -5.30 5.77 8.18
C SER A 272 -5.96 4.58 7.47
N THR A 273 -5.38 3.37 7.59
CA THR A 273 -5.97 2.11 7.10
C THR A 273 -7.01 1.53 8.07
N VAL A 274 -7.11 2.05 9.29
CA VAL A 274 -8.06 1.58 10.30
C VAL A 274 -9.41 2.27 10.10
N ASP A 275 -10.44 1.48 9.83
CA ASP A 275 -11.84 1.90 9.74
C ASP A 275 -12.50 1.74 11.11
N PHE A 276 -12.38 2.77 11.96
CA PHE A 276 -12.95 2.76 13.32
C PHE A 276 -14.49 2.71 13.34
N ALA A 277 -15.16 3.02 12.23
CA ALA A 277 -16.61 2.92 12.11
C ALA A 277 -17.07 1.48 11.82
N MET A 278 -16.16 0.63 11.33
CA MET A 278 -16.43 -0.76 11.02
C MET A 278 -16.10 -1.64 12.25
N PRO A 279 -17.10 -2.29 12.87
CA PRO A 279 -16.88 -3.03 14.13
C PRO A 279 -16.00 -4.26 13.94
N ASP A 280 -16.18 -5.00 12.84
CA ASP A 280 -15.47 -6.24 12.53
C ASP A 280 -15.25 -6.43 11.02
N GLY A 281 -14.47 -7.44 10.66
CA GLY A 281 -14.11 -7.73 9.27
C GLY A 281 -15.25 -8.27 8.41
N GLY A 282 -16.39 -8.65 9.00
CA GLY A 282 -17.55 -9.18 8.27
C GLY A 282 -18.23 -8.14 7.37
N GLY A 283 -18.03 -6.84 7.68
CA GLY A 283 -18.52 -5.73 6.86
C GLY A 283 -17.61 -5.34 5.69
N ILE A 284 -16.43 -5.95 5.54
CA ILE A 284 -15.48 -5.59 4.49
C ILE A 284 -15.92 -6.20 3.16
N ALA A 285 -16.32 -5.36 2.21
CA ALA A 285 -16.64 -5.79 0.86
C ALA A 285 -15.37 -6.30 0.13
N ILE A 286 -15.42 -7.53 -0.37
CA ILE A 286 -14.33 -8.16 -1.12
C ILE A 286 -14.54 -7.95 -2.62
N GLU A 287 -13.55 -7.31 -3.26
CA GLU A 287 -13.53 -7.13 -4.71
C GLU A 287 -13.34 -8.47 -5.42
N GLU A 288 -14.28 -8.85 -6.30
CA GLU A 288 -14.10 -9.93 -7.27
C GLU A 288 -13.57 -9.34 -8.57
N ARG A 289 -12.42 -9.84 -9.03
CA ARG A 289 -11.70 -9.30 -10.19
C ARG A 289 -11.94 -10.12 -11.45
N PRO A 290 -11.64 -9.56 -12.65
CA PRO A 290 -11.86 -10.28 -13.91
C PRO A 290 -11.21 -11.66 -13.94
N ALA A 291 -11.93 -12.65 -14.48
CA ALA A 291 -11.46 -14.04 -14.63
C ALA A 291 -10.14 -14.16 -15.41
N ALA A 292 -9.91 -13.23 -16.34
CA ALA A 292 -8.71 -13.18 -17.17
C ALA A 292 -7.40 -13.13 -16.35
N GLU A 293 -7.39 -12.54 -15.15
CA GLU A 293 -6.18 -12.51 -14.30
C GLU A 293 -5.76 -13.92 -13.86
N VAL A 294 -6.73 -14.83 -13.67
CA VAL A 294 -6.46 -16.23 -13.31
C VAL A 294 -6.23 -17.06 -14.57
N GLN A 295 -7.06 -16.87 -15.60
CA GLN A 295 -7.00 -17.64 -16.85
C GLN A 295 -5.77 -17.35 -17.69
N GLN A 296 -5.12 -16.20 -17.49
CA GLN A 296 -3.97 -15.77 -18.29
C GLN A 296 -2.83 -15.27 -17.41
N CYS A 297 -1.61 -15.36 -17.93
CA CYS A 297 -0.44 -14.71 -17.37
C CYS A 297 0.40 -14.14 -18.50
N ALA A 298 0.76 -12.85 -18.41
CA ALA A 298 1.51 -12.14 -19.44
C ALA A 298 0.95 -12.32 -20.87
N GLY A 299 -0.39 -12.28 -21.01
CA GLY A 299 -1.07 -12.44 -22.30
C GLY A 299 -1.20 -13.88 -22.80
N HIS A 300 -0.69 -14.88 -22.07
CA HIS A 300 -0.78 -16.29 -22.43
C HIS A 300 -1.88 -16.99 -21.64
N ALA A 301 -2.73 -17.75 -22.32
CA ALA A 301 -3.75 -18.57 -21.67
C ALA A 301 -3.10 -19.71 -20.86
N LEU A 302 -3.53 -19.87 -19.61
CA LEU A 302 -3.12 -20.90 -18.67
C LEU A 302 -4.21 -21.93 -18.38
N ALA A 303 -5.48 -21.56 -18.61
CA ALA A 303 -6.64 -22.39 -18.31
C ALA A 303 -7.47 -22.66 -19.58
N PRO A 304 -8.29 -23.73 -19.59
CA PRO A 304 -9.20 -24.00 -20.71
C PRO A 304 -10.12 -22.83 -21.05
N GLU A 305 -10.45 -22.68 -22.32
CA GLU A 305 -11.41 -21.67 -22.77
C GLU A 305 -12.79 -21.87 -22.13
N GLY A 306 -13.41 -20.78 -21.69
CA GLY A 306 -14.76 -20.80 -21.09
C GLY A 306 -14.85 -21.29 -19.64
N VAL A 307 -13.73 -21.62 -18.98
CA VAL A 307 -13.75 -22.05 -17.57
C VAL A 307 -14.24 -20.92 -16.66
N GLU A 308 -15.18 -21.23 -15.75
CA GLU A 308 -15.63 -20.29 -14.73
C GLU A 308 -14.55 -20.08 -13.66
N VAL A 309 -14.40 -18.85 -13.18
CA VAL A 309 -13.36 -18.46 -12.22
C VAL A 309 -13.97 -17.67 -11.06
N ARG A 310 -13.47 -17.96 -9.86
CA ARG A 310 -13.61 -17.11 -8.67
C ARG A 310 -12.28 -16.42 -8.44
N ASN A 311 -12.29 -15.09 -8.31
CA ASN A 311 -11.06 -14.30 -8.20
C ASN A 311 -11.25 -13.18 -7.15
N PRO A 312 -11.45 -13.54 -5.88
CA PRO A 312 -11.44 -12.56 -4.81
C PRO A 312 -10.05 -11.92 -4.72
N ALA A 313 -9.98 -10.59 -4.75
CA ALA A 313 -8.72 -9.87 -4.69
C ALA A 313 -8.14 -9.79 -3.26
N PHE A 314 -8.98 -10.03 -2.26
CA PHE A 314 -8.65 -9.89 -0.85
C PHE A 314 -9.30 -11.02 -0.03
N ASP A 315 -8.75 -11.27 1.15
CA ASP A 315 -9.39 -12.05 2.20
C ASP A 315 -9.30 -11.29 3.53
N VAL A 316 -10.05 -11.77 4.54
CA VAL A 316 -10.07 -11.17 5.88
C VAL A 316 -9.36 -12.10 6.85
N THR A 317 -8.33 -11.60 7.50
CA THR A 317 -7.62 -12.27 8.58
C THR A 317 -8.23 -11.88 9.93
N PRO A 318 -8.81 -12.82 10.68
CA PRO A 318 -9.32 -12.54 12.01
C PRO A 318 -8.24 -12.05 12.97
N ALA A 319 -8.57 -11.08 13.82
CA ALA A 319 -7.66 -10.51 14.81
C ALA A 319 -7.03 -11.57 15.73
N SER A 320 -7.71 -12.69 15.98
CA SER A 320 -7.20 -13.81 16.78
C SER A 320 -5.98 -14.53 16.18
N LEU A 321 -5.72 -14.34 14.88
CA LEU A 321 -4.56 -14.88 14.18
C LEU A 321 -3.41 -13.88 14.07
N ILE A 322 -3.61 -12.62 14.49
CA ILE A 322 -2.64 -11.55 14.35
C ILE A 322 -1.88 -11.38 15.68
N THR A 323 -0.56 -11.44 15.61
CA THR A 323 0.32 -11.26 16.77
C THR A 323 0.41 -9.80 17.20
N ALA A 324 0.55 -8.89 16.23
CA ALA A 324 0.54 -7.45 16.46
C ALA A 324 0.23 -6.67 15.17
N ILE A 325 -0.30 -5.46 15.33
CA ILE A 325 -0.50 -4.48 14.26
C ILE A 325 0.48 -3.33 14.49
N ILE A 326 1.37 -3.11 13.52
CA ILE A 326 2.44 -2.11 13.57
C ILE A 326 1.97 -0.88 12.81
N THR A 327 2.00 0.27 13.47
CA THR A 327 1.58 1.58 12.93
C THR A 327 2.70 2.61 13.05
N GLU A 328 2.53 3.77 12.42
CA GLU A 328 3.44 4.91 12.54
C GLU A 328 3.45 5.57 13.93
N ARG A 329 2.54 5.14 14.82
CA ARG A 329 2.40 5.63 16.20
C ARG A 329 2.77 4.59 17.26
N GLY A 330 3.13 3.37 16.86
CA GLY A 330 3.50 2.29 17.77
C GLY A 330 2.88 0.94 17.37
N VAL A 331 2.96 -0.01 18.29
CA VAL A 331 2.53 -1.40 18.09
C VAL A 331 1.28 -1.68 18.91
N ALA A 332 0.18 -2.04 18.25
CA ALA A 332 -1.00 -2.59 18.91
C ALA A 332 -0.85 -4.11 19.10
N ARG A 333 -1.16 -4.59 20.31
CA ARG A 333 -1.17 -6.01 20.69
C ARG A 333 -2.63 -6.48 20.92
N PRO A 334 -2.90 -7.78 21.11
CA PRO A 334 -4.26 -8.30 21.35
C PRO A 334 -5.02 -7.50 22.42
N GLY A 335 -6.33 -7.35 22.21
CA GLY A 335 -7.07 -6.18 22.72
C GLY A 335 -7.04 -5.01 21.74
N PHE A 336 -7.00 -5.32 20.44
CA PHE A 336 -6.71 -4.38 19.36
C PHE A 336 -7.60 -3.16 19.33
N GLN A 337 -8.90 -3.28 19.62
CA GLN A 337 -9.80 -2.12 19.60
C GLN A 337 -9.33 -1.00 20.54
N ALA A 338 -9.06 -1.34 21.80
CA ALA A 338 -8.58 -0.36 22.78
C ALA A 338 -7.17 0.15 22.44
N ALA A 339 -6.28 -0.75 21.97
CA ALA A 339 -4.92 -0.39 21.60
C ALA A 339 -4.87 0.57 20.41
N LEU A 340 -5.60 0.29 19.34
CA LEU A 340 -5.69 1.15 18.14
C LEU A 340 -6.33 2.49 18.47
N GLN A 341 -7.36 2.53 19.32
CA GLN A 341 -7.96 3.78 19.79
C GLN A 341 -6.96 4.62 20.60
N ALA A 342 -6.17 4.02 21.48
CA ALA A 342 -5.15 4.71 22.26
C ALA A 342 -4.07 5.33 21.35
N LEU A 343 -3.60 4.57 20.35
CA LEU A 343 -2.63 5.06 19.36
C LEU A 343 -3.21 6.22 18.54
N ALA A 344 -4.47 6.12 18.10
CA ALA A 344 -5.16 7.18 17.37
C ALA A 344 -5.35 8.46 18.20
N ALA A 345 -5.62 8.32 19.51
CA ALA A 345 -5.71 9.43 20.45
C ALA A 345 -4.35 10.07 20.80
N GLY A 346 -3.22 9.42 20.46
CA GLY A 346 -1.88 9.88 20.81
C GLY A 346 -1.48 9.59 22.26
N HIS A 347 -2.19 8.67 22.93
CA HIS A 347 -1.85 8.21 24.27
C HIS A 347 -0.76 7.12 24.14
N MET A 348 0.51 7.49 24.29
CA MET A 348 1.57 6.47 24.42
C MET A 348 1.46 5.79 25.80
N GLN A 349 1.35 4.47 25.80
CA GLN A 349 1.93 3.69 26.89
C GLN A 349 3.44 3.67 26.66
N ALA A 350 4.16 4.25 27.63
CA ALA A 350 5.61 4.17 27.74
C ALA A 350 6.07 2.73 27.98
#